data_AF-A0A932XNH6-F1
#
_entry.id   AF-A0A932XNH6-F1
#
_cell.length_a   1.000
_cell.length_b   1.000
_cell.length_c   1.000
_cell.angle_alpha   90.00
_cell.angle_beta   90.00
_cell.angle_gamma   90.00
#
_symmetry.space_group_name_H-M   'P 1'
#
loop_
_entity.id
_entity.type
_entity.pdbx_description
1 polymer ?
#
loop_
_entity_poly.entity_id
_entity_poly.type
_entity_poly.pdbx_seq_one_letter_code
_entity_poly.pdbx_strand_id
1 'polypeptide(L)'
;MAWPIEFYETLEGSRPVEEFLRGLPRTQAAKVNAVITLLSKRGPTLGFPHSSQVIGKLRELRIQLGRGRIRVLYFFAPSRVGVLLHAFAKRTAKLPPQEINLALQRMADYLRRRGGRAMTKRRRKTNWDMYLEEQLKDPAFRTIFEQELMELHVGDQVLRLREKRGLTQGQLAAKVGTAAPNISRLEAGKANPTLRTLAKVAAALGAKVKVQLVEARS
;
A
#
# COMPACT_ATOMS: atom_id res chain seq x y z
N MET A 1 -5.59 -14.51 -5.07
CA MET A 1 -4.37 -14.77 -4.27
C MET A 1 -3.59 -13.47 -4.17
N ALA A 2 -2.96 -13.21 -3.01
CA ALA A 2 -2.09 -12.06 -2.84
C ALA A 2 -0.83 -12.18 -3.70
N TRP A 3 -0.29 -11.05 -4.12
CA TRP A 3 0.97 -10.94 -4.86
C TRP A 3 2.12 -10.99 -3.85
N PRO A 4 3.13 -11.86 -4.06
CA PRO A 4 4.34 -11.82 -3.24
C PRO A 4 5.02 -10.46 -3.37
N ILE A 5 5.51 -9.94 -2.25
CA ILE A 5 6.28 -8.70 -2.20
C ILE A 5 7.69 -9.02 -1.75
N GLU A 6 8.70 -8.44 -2.40
CA GLU A 6 10.10 -8.58 -2.00
C GLU A 6 10.72 -7.19 -1.78
N PHE A 7 11.61 -7.09 -0.79
CA PHE A 7 12.62 -6.05 -0.77
C PHE A 7 13.68 -6.34 -1.82
N TYR A 8 14.06 -5.32 -2.59
CA TYR A 8 15.30 -5.35 -3.33
C TYR A 8 16.48 -5.52 -2.37
N GLU A 9 17.40 -6.41 -2.72
CA GLU A 9 18.62 -6.71 -1.98
C GLU A 9 19.82 -6.44 -2.89
N THR A 10 20.79 -5.64 -2.43
CA THR A 10 22.01 -5.31 -3.20
C THR A 10 22.93 -6.54 -3.30
N LEU A 11 24.08 -6.42 -3.98
CA LEU A 11 25.07 -7.50 -4.03
C LEU A 11 25.74 -7.74 -2.68
N GLU A 12 25.84 -6.69 -1.87
CA GLU A 12 26.41 -6.68 -0.53
C GLU A 12 25.41 -7.14 0.53
N GLY A 13 24.18 -7.50 0.13
CA GLY A 13 23.12 -7.98 1.04
C GLY A 13 22.29 -6.89 1.71
N SER A 14 22.54 -5.60 1.44
CA SER A 14 21.74 -4.50 1.99
C SER A 14 20.33 -4.52 1.39
N ARG A 15 19.34 -4.18 2.22
CA ARG A 15 17.92 -4.09 1.82
C ARG A 15 17.41 -2.69 2.14
N PRO A 16 17.58 -1.72 1.23
CA PRO A 16 17.40 -0.31 1.55
C PRO A 16 15.99 0.07 2.01
N VAL A 17 14.96 -0.59 1.48
CA VAL A 17 13.58 -0.35 1.95
C VAL A 17 13.35 -0.96 3.32
N GLU A 18 13.89 -2.15 3.59
CA GLU A 18 13.79 -2.77 4.92
C GLU A 18 14.47 -1.90 5.99
N GLU A 19 15.71 -1.48 5.72
CA GLU A 19 16.49 -0.58 6.59
C GLU A 19 15.75 0.74 6.84
N PHE A 20 15.19 1.34 5.79
CA PHE A 20 14.38 2.55 5.92
C PHE A 20 13.17 2.34 6.84
N LEU A 21 12.43 1.24 6.67
CA LEU A 21 11.26 0.94 7.50
C LEU A 21 11.64 0.69 8.97
N ARG A 22 12.77 0.03 9.23
CA ARG A 22 13.30 -0.20 10.58
C ARG A 22 13.73 1.11 11.27
N GLY A 23 14.14 2.11 10.50
CA GLY A 23 14.47 3.45 11.01
C GLY A 23 13.26 4.36 11.30
N LEU A 24 12.04 3.95 10.93
CA LEU A 24 10.84 4.77 11.16
C LEU A 24 10.31 4.62 12.59
N PRO A 25 9.69 5.68 13.15
CA PRO A 25 8.87 5.52 14.35
C PRO A 25 7.81 4.44 14.15
N ARG A 26 7.53 3.65 15.21
CA ARG A 26 6.60 2.52 15.20
C ARG A 26 5.27 2.82 14.48
N THR A 27 4.65 3.95 14.79
CA THR A 27 3.37 4.38 14.20
C THR A 27 3.46 4.60 12.68
N GLN A 28 4.57 5.19 12.22
CA GLN A 28 4.84 5.41 10.80
C GLN A 28 5.14 4.10 10.08
N ALA A 29 5.98 3.25 10.68
CA ALA A 29 6.31 1.93 10.15
C ALA A 29 5.06 1.05 9.97
N ALA A 30 4.17 1.02 10.96
CA ALA A 30 2.90 0.28 10.90
C ALA A 30 2.03 0.76 9.73
N LYS A 31 1.89 2.08 9.55
CA LYS A 31 1.12 2.67 8.45
C LYS A 31 1.72 2.36 7.07
N VAL A 32 3.04 2.41 6.92
CA VAL A 32 3.68 2.05 5.64
C VAL A 32 3.49 0.57 5.34
N ASN A 33 3.66 -0.31 6.33
CA ASN A 33 3.45 -1.75 6.17
C ASN A 33 2.00 -2.11 5.84
N ALA A 34 1.02 -1.40 6.39
CA ALA A 34 -0.39 -1.59 6.02
C ALA A 34 -0.64 -1.27 4.54
N VAL A 35 -0.01 -0.20 4.01
CA VAL A 35 -0.10 0.13 2.56
C VAL A 35 0.62 -0.91 1.69
N ILE A 36 1.77 -1.44 2.11
CA ILE A 36 2.46 -2.52 1.38
C ILE A 36 1.61 -3.81 1.41
N THR A 37 0.91 -4.07 2.51
CA THR A 37 -0.04 -5.19 2.61
C THR A 37 -1.20 -5.02 1.63
N LEU A 38 -1.72 -3.79 1.47
CA LEU A 38 -2.72 -3.48 0.45
C LEU A 38 -2.16 -3.68 -0.97
N LEU A 39 -0.89 -3.32 -1.22
CA LEU A 39 -0.20 -3.62 -2.50
C LEU A 39 -0.12 -5.12 -2.75
N SER A 40 0.26 -5.93 -1.76
CA SER A 40 0.25 -7.38 -1.89
C SER A 40 -1.15 -7.91 -2.25
N LYS A 41 -2.19 -7.41 -1.58
CA LYS A 41 -3.59 -7.82 -1.83
C LYS A 41 -4.08 -7.46 -3.24
N ARG A 42 -3.79 -6.25 -3.71
CA ARG A 42 -4.34 -5.67 -4.95
C ARG A 42 -3.43 -5.91 -6.17
N GLY A 43 -2.14 -6.15 -5.95
CA GLY A 43 -1.16 -6.35 -7.01
C GLY A 43 -1.13 -5.18 -8.00
N PRO A 44 -0.93 -5.46 -9.31
CA PRO A 44 -0.90 -4.44 -10.36
C PRO A 44 -2.15 -3.57 -10.47
N THR A 45 -3.28 -4.02 -9.91
CA THR A 45 -4.54 -3.26 -9.93
C THR A 45 -4.59 -2.17 -8.85
N LEU A 46 -3.58 -2.06 -7.97
CA LEU A 46 -3.50 -0.95 -7.02
C LEU A 46 -3.21 0.36 -7.78
N GLY A 47 -4.22 1.23 -7.81
CA GLY A 47 -4.17 2.56 -8.41
C GLY A 47 -4.19 3.68 -7.38
N PHE A 48 -4.52 4.89 -7.88
CA PHE A 48 -4.70 6.07 -7.04
C PHE A 48 -5.85 5.83 -6.04
N PRO A 49 -5.77 6.29 -4.77
CA PRO A 49 -4.77 7.21 -4.21
C PRO A 49 -3.51 6.56 -3.66
N HIS A 50 -3.48 5.23 -3.53
CA HIS A 50 -2.39 4.51 -2.85
C HIS A 50 -1.16 4.30 -3.74
N SER A 51 -1.35 4.22 -5.05
CA SER A 51 -0.26 4.07 -6.00
C SER A 51 -0.46 4.84 -7.28
N SER A 52 0.62 5.25 -7.93
CA SER A 52 0.59 5.82 -9.28
C SER A 52 1.80 5.36 -10.09
N GLN A 53 1.68 5.42 -11.41
CA GLN A 53 2.80 5.22 -12.32
C GLN A 53 3.78 6.40 -12.20
N VAL A 54 5.07 6.09 -12.30
CA VAL A 54 6.15 7.10 -12.34
C VAL A 54 6.71 7.18 -13.76
N ILE A 55 7.37 6.12 -14.22
CA ILE A 55 7.94 6.03 -15.57
C ILE A 55 8.07 4.57 -15.99
N GLY A 56 7.61 4.23 -17.21
CA GLY A 56 7.62 2.85 -17.68
C GLY A 56 6.96 1.89 -16.69
N LYS A 57 7.71 0.89 -16.21
CA LYS A 57 7.25 -0.08 -15.20
C LYS A 57 7.40 0.40 -13.76
N LEU A 58 8.12 1.50 -13.52
CA LEU A 58 8.32 2.06 -12.19
C LEU A 58 7.04 2.73 -11.67
N ARG A 59 6.66 2.37 -10.45
CA ARG A 59 5.49 2.89 -9.73
C ARG A 59 5.92 3.40 -8.36
N GLU A 60 5.05 4.20 -7.74
CA GLU A 60 5.22 4.64 -6.36
C GLU A 60 4.03 4.21 -5.49
N LEU A 61 4.30 3.81 -4.25
CA LEU A 61 3.31 3.85 -3.17
C LEU A 61 3.30 5.24 -2.56
N ARG A 62 2.10 5.74 -2.25
CA ARG A 62 1.86 7.10 -1.80
C ARG A 62 1.32 7.10 -0.37
N ILE A 63 2.24 7.15 0.59
CA ILE A 63 1.90 7.16 2.01
C ILE A 63 1.95 8.60 2.54
N GLN A 64 0.90 9.02 3.25
CA GLN A 64 0.86 10.32 3.94
C GLN A 64 0.93 10.06 5.45
N LEU A 65 1.84 10.74 6.13
CA LEU A 65 2.11 10.62 7.55
C LEU A 65 1.97 11.99 8.22
N GLY A 66 0.76 12.35 8.65
CA GLY A 66 0.48 13.71 9.14
C GLY A 66 0.90 14.76 8.11
N ARG A 67 1.85 15.63 8.49
CA ARG A 67 2.44 16.65 7.60
C ARG A 67 3.48 16.08 6.61
N GLY A 68 4.04 14.91 6.88
CA GLY A 68 5.03 14.24 6.05
C GLY A 68 4.44 13.33 4.96
N ARG A 69 5.28 12.96 4.00
CA ARG A 69 4.95 12.03 2.91
C ARG A 69 6.07 11.02 2.79
N ILE A 70 5.73 9.74 2.71
CA ILE A 70 6.66 8.68 2.34
C ILE A 70 6.30 8.17 0.95
N ARG A 71 7.32 7.91 0.15
CA ARG A 71 7.19 7.21 -1.13
C ARG A 71 8.02 5.94 -1.07
N VAL A 72 7.44 4.86 -1.59
CA VAL A 72 8.16 3.61 -1.84
C VAL A 72 8.08 3.36 -3.33
N LEU A 73 9.23 3.42 -4.00
CA LEU A 73 9.36 3.12 -5.42
C LEU A 73 9.47 1.62 -5.61
N TYR A 74 8.66 1.08 -6.52
CA TYR A 74 8.53 -0.35 -6.73
C TYR A 74 8.16 -0.65 -8.18
N PHE A 75 8.23 -1.93 -8.56
CA PHE A 75 7.68 -2.42 -9.82
C PHE A 75 7.19 -3.85 -9.67
N PHE A 76 6.41 -4.32 -10.65
CA PHE A 76 6.07 -5.74 -10.76
C PHE A 76 7.02 -6.41 -11.75
N ALA A 77 7.80 -7.38 -11.26
CA ALA A 77 8.71 -8.16 -12.08
C ALA A 77 7.94 -9.17 -12.97
N PRO A 78 8.51 -9.63 -14.09
CA PRO A 78 7.89 -10.67 -14.94
C PRO A 78 7.55 -11.96 -14.20
N SER A 79 8.28 -12.26 -13.12
CA SER A 79 8.05 -13.38 -12.20
C SER A 79 6.80 -13.25 -11.32
N ARG A 80 5.96 -12.22 -11.54
CA ARG A 80 4.76 -11.91 -10.76
C ARG A 80 5.01 -11.60 -9.27
N VAL A 81 6.10 -10.89 -8.99
CA VAL A 81 6.47 -10.40 -7.66
C VAL A 81 6.52 -8.87 -7.68
N GLY A 82 5.99 -8.22 -6.64
CA GLY A 82 6.18 -6.78 -6.42
C GLY A 82 7.50 -6.53 -5.71
N VAL A 83 8.41 -5.77 -6.30
CA VAL A 83 9.75 -5.54 -5.74
C VAL A 83 9.86 -4.09 -5.27
N LEU A 84 10.09 -3.90 -3.98
CA LEU A 84 10.29 -2.60 -3.34
C LEU A 84 11.77 -2.19 -3.49
N LEU A 85 12.02 -1.15 -4.27
CA LEU A 85 13.36 -0.76 -4.72
C LEU A 85 14.01 0.28 -3.82
N HIS A 86 13.24 1.30 -3.44
CA HIS A 86 13.76 2.47 -2.74
C HIS A 86 12.64 3.16 -1.97
N ALA A 87 12.93 3.70 -0.79
CA ALA A 87 11.96 4.40 0.03
C ALA A 87 12.58 5.66 0.63
N PHE A 88 11.80 6.73 0.69
CA PHE A 88 12.27 8.01 1.19
C PHE A 88 11.14 8.88 1.74
N ALA A 89 11.50 9.77 2.67
CA ALA A 89 10.64 10.83 3.14
C ALA A 89 10.73 12.03 2.19
N LYS A 90 9.58 12.54 1.76
CA LYS A 90 9.48 13.58 0.76
C LYS A 90 8.88 14.85 1.33
N ARG A 91 9.54 15.99 1.08
CA ARG A 91 9.06 17.34 1.43
C ARG A 91 8.48 18.11 0.24
N THR A 92 8.87 17.75 -0.97
CA THR A 92 8.47 18.43 -2.22
C THR A 92 7.22 17.80 -2.87
N ALA A 93 6.62 18.47 -3.86
CA ALA A 93 5.50 17.92 -4.62
C ALA A 93 5.95 16.89 -5.68
N LYS A 94 6.94 17.24 -6.51
CA LYS A 94 7.47 16.39 -7.60
C LYS A 94 8.49 15.37 -7.09
N LEU A 95 8.52 14.18 -7.71
CA LEU A 95 9.45 13.11 -7.34
C LEU A 95 10.86 13.52 -7.78
N PRO A 96 11.87 13.56 -6.87
CA PRO A 96 13.20 14.03 -7.26
C PRO A 96 13.82 13.08 -8.29
N PRO A 97 14.46 13.60 -9.37
CA PRO A 97 15.06 12.76 -10.41
C PRO A 97 16.11 11.77 -9.88
N GLN A 98 16.87 12.15 -8.85
CA GLN A 98 17.86 11.28 -8.22
C GLN A 98 17.24 10.00 -7.65
N GLU A 99 16.08 10.11 -6.99
CA GLU A 99 15.36 8.96 -6.43
C GLU A 99 14.81 8.02 -7.52
N ILE A 100 14.36 8.61 -8.64
CA ILE A 100 13.91 7.86 -9.82
C ILE A 100 15.08 7.09 -10.42
N ASN A 101 16.20 7.78 -10.65
CA ASN A 101 17.39 7.17 -11.27
C ASN A 101 17.94 6.02 -10.41
N LEU A 102 18.01 6.20 -9.10
CA LEU A 102 18.43 5.16 -8.17
C LEU A 102 17.48 3.94 -8.22
N ALA A 103 16.17 4.16 -8.24
CA ALA A 103 15.20 3.07 -8.35
C ALA A 103 15.30 2.35 -9.71
N LEU A 104 15.53 3.06 -10.81
CA LEU A 104 15.73 2.47 -12.14
C LEU A 104 17.01 1.62 -12.19
N GLN A 105 18.11 2.09 -11.58
CA GLN A 105 19.36 1.32 -11.46
C GLN A 105 19.13 0.01 -10.70
N ARG A 106 18.46 0.07 -9.54
CA ARG A 106 18.10 -1.11 -8.74
C ARG A 106 17.15 -2.07 -9.49
N MET A 107 16.22 -1.52 -10.27
CA MET A 107 15.34 -2.33 -11.12
C MET A 107 16.12 -3.10 -12.19
N ALA A 108 17.03 -2.42 -12.90
CA ALA A 108 17.87 -3.03 -13.92
C ALA A 108 18.77 -4.12 -13.32
N ASP A 109 19.36 -3.84 -12.15
CA ASP A 109 20.15 -4.82 -11.41
C ASP A 109 19.33 -6.05 -10.99
N TYR A 110 18.14 -5.85 -10.40
CA TYR A 110 17.25 -6.95 -10.02
C TYR A 110 16.88 -7.82 -11.24
N LEU A 111 16.53 -7.18 -12.36
CA LEU A 111 16.17 -7.87 -13.58
C LEU A 111 17.36 -8.63 -14.18
N ARG A 112 18.58 -8.09 -14.11
CA ARG A 112 19.79 -8.79 -14.56
C ARG A 112 20.06 -10.05 -13.73
N ARG A 113 19.90 -9.98 -12.40
CA ARG A 113 20.19 -11.11 -11.48
C ARG A 113 19.09 -12.16 -11.45
N ARG A 114 17.82 -11.76 -11.51
CA ARG A 114 16.66 -12.65 -11.34
C ARG A 114 15.85 -12.91 -12.60
N GLY A 115 16.14 -12.22 -13.71
CA GLY A 115 15.40 -12.30 -14.98
C GLY A 115 15.31 -13.68 -15.64
N GLY A 116 15.97 -14.71 -15.09
CA GLY A 116 15.88 -16.10 -15.55
C GLY A 116 15.39 -17.14 -14.53
N ARG A 117 15.19 -16.79 -13.25
CA ARG A 117 14.69 -17.76 -12.26
C ARG A 117 13.22 -17.49 -11.95
N ALA A 118 12.34 -18.31 -12.54
CA ALA A 118 10.98 -18.45 -12.04
C ALA A 118 11.05 -18.84 -10.55
N MET A 119 10.29 -18.16 -9.70
CA MET A 119 10.03 -18.64 -8.34
C MET A 119 9.48 -20.07 -8.45
N THR A 120 10.29 -21.07 -8.07
CA THR A 120 9.88 -22.48 -8.07
C THR A 120 8.61 -22.63 -7.25
N LYS A 121 7.65 -23.41 -7.77
CA LYS A 121 6.25 -23.60 -7.34
C LYS A 121 5.96 -23.91 -5.86
N ARG A 122 6.93 -23.87 -4.95
CA ARG A 122 6.68 -23.91 -3.49
C ARG A 122 6.55 -22.47 -2.97
N ARG A 123 5.36 -22.12 -2.49
CA ARG A 123 5.05 -20.92 -1.70
C ARG A 123 6.05 -20.78 -0.53
N ARG A 124 7.21 -20.15 -0.77
CA ARG A 124 8.09 -19.70 0.30
C ARG A 124 7.73 -18.26 0.64
N LYS A 125 7.77 -17.95 1.93
CA LYS A 125 7.70 -16.59 2.45
C LYS A 125 8.78 -15.75 1.77
N THR A 126 8.45 -14.55 1.34
CA THR A 126 9.42 -13.59 0.83
C THR A 126 10.23 -12.96 1.97
N ASN A 127 11.27 -12.19 1.63
CA ASN A 127 11.98 -11.38 2.63
C ASN A 127 11.07 -10.32 3.30
N TRP A 128 10.05 -9.82 2.59
CA TRP A 128 9.05 -8.93 3.18
C TRP A 128 8.10 -9.67 4.13
N ASP A 129 7.65 -10.88 3.76
CA ASP A 129 6.80 -11.69 4.64
C ASP A 129 7.51 -11.99 5.97
N MET A 130 8.77 -12.41 5.91
CA MET A 130 9.59 -12.68 7.10
C MET A 130 9.79 -11.43 7.96
N TYR A 131 10.05 -10.28 7.32
CA TYR A 131 10.16 -9.00 8.01
C TYR A 131 8.84 -8.61 8.70
N LEU A 132 7.70 -8.68 8.00
CA LEU A 132 6.42 -8.27 8.56
C LEU A 132 6.02 -9.17 9.73
N GLU A 133 6.20 -10.49 9.61
CA GLU A 133 5.97 -11.42 10.71
C GLU A 133 6.80 -11.08 11.96
N GLU A 134 8.05 -10.68 11.77
CA GLU A 134 8.90 -10.23 12.88
C GLU A 134 8.36 -8.96 13.54
N GLN A 135 7.93 -7.97 12.75
CA GLN A 135 7.32 -6.75 13.30
C GLN A 135 6.01 -7.00 14.04
N LEU A 136 5.21 -7.98 13.58
CA LEU A 136 3.93 -8.33 14.20
C LEU A 136 4.08 -9.06 15.55
N LYS A 137 5.29 -9.45 15.95
CA LYS A 137 5.57 -9.96 17.31
C LYS A 137 5.47 -8.87 18.37
N ASP A 138 5.67 -7.60 18.03
CA ASP A 138 5.42 -6.46 18.94
C ASP A 138 3.90 -6.17 19.01
N PRO A 139 3.24 -6.41 20.15
CA PRO A 139 1.79 -6.20 20.27
C PRO A 139 1.35 -4.75 20.02
N ALA A 140 2.21 -3.77 20.37
CA ALA A 140 1.91 -2.36 20.13
C ALA A 140 1.99 -2.04 18.64
N PHE A 141 2.98 -2.59 17.93
CA PHE A 141 3.06 -2.47 16.47
C PHE A 141 1.86 -3.14 15.80
N ARG A 142 1.55 -4.38 16.21
CA ARG A 142 0.44 -5.18 15.66
C ARG A 142 -0.89 -4.46 15.77
N THR A 143 -1.21 -3.91 16.94
CA THR A 143 -2.46 -3.15 17.17
C THR A 143 -2.60 -1.98 16.20
N ILE A 144 -1.55 -1.17 16.05
CA ILE A 144 -1.56 0.00 15.15
C ILE A 144 -1.67 -0.47 13.69
N PHE A 145 -0.90 -1.49 13.31
CA PHE A 145 -0.91 -2.05 11.97
C PHE A 145 -2.30 -2.59 11.60
N GLU A 146 -2.96 -3.34 12.48
CA GLU A 146 -4.28 -3.92 12.25
C GLU A 146 -5.33 -2.81 12.09
N GLN A 147 -5.27 -1.75 12.89
CA GLN A 147 -6.14 -0.58 12.74
C GLN A 147 -5.93 0.13 11.40
N GLU A 148 -4.68 0.43 11.04
CA GLU A 148 -4.33 1.08 9.77
C GLU A 148 -4.76 0.22 8.58
N LEU A 149 -4.59 -1.10 8.65
CA LEU A 149 -5.02 -2.03 7.61
C LEU A 149 -6.54 -2.10 7.49
N MET A 150 -7.28 -2.05 8.61
CA MET A 150 -8.74 -2.00 8.61
C MET A 150 -9.25 -0.74 7.91
N GLU A 151 -8.72 0.44 8.25
CA GLU A 151 -9.11 1.72 7.63
C GLU A 151 -8.84 1.71 6.11
N LEU A 152 -7.66 1.22 5.69
CA LEU A 152 -7.31 1.06 4.29
C LEU A 152 -8.24 0.09 3.55
N HIS A 153 -8.63 -1.02 4.19
CA HIS A 153 -9.53 -1.99 3.58
C HIS A 153 -10.93 -1.44 3.33
N VAL A 154 -11.47 -0.68 4.29
CA VAL A 154 -12.77 -0.01 4.11
C VAL A 154 -12.68 1.03 2.98
N GLY A 155 -11.61 1.82 2.95
CA GLY A 155 -11.34 2.79 1.88
C GLY A 155 -11.25 2.15 0.49
N ASP A 156 -10.46 1.09 0.33
CA ASP A 156 -10.31 0.35 -0.93
C ASP A 156 -11.63 -0.27 -1.40
N GLN A 157 -12.46 -0.79 -0.47
CA GLN A 157 -13.79 -1.31 -0.83
C GLN A 157 -14.70 -0.21 -1.39
N VAL A 158 -14.75 0.95 -0.75
CA VAL A 158 -15.51 2.11 -1.23
C VAL A 158 -15.02 2.55 -2.60
N LEU A 159 -13.71 2.70 -2.76
CA LEU A 159 -13.08 3.09 -4.02
C LEU A 159 -13.45 2.13 -5.16
N ARG A 160 -13.29 0.83 -4.94
CA ARG A 160 -13.59 -0.19 -5.95
C ARG A 160 -15.06 -0.21 -6.32
N LEU A 161 -15.93 -0.06 -5.34
CA LEU A 161 -17.38 0.01 -5.57
C LEU A 161 -17.75 1.28 -6.34
N ARG A 162 -17.10 2.40 -6.06
CA ARG A 162 -17.27 3.66 -6.79
C ARG A 162 -16.83 3.51 -8.25
N GLU A 163 -15.63 2.97 -8.49
CA GLU A 163 -15.09 2.74 -9.84
C GLU A 163 -15.93 1.75 -10.64
N LYS A 164 -16.40 0.66 -10.02
CA LYS A 164 -17.32 -0.31 -10.65
C LYS A 164 -18.62 0.34 -11.14
N ARG A 165 -19.00 1.49 -10.56
CA ARG A 165 -20.20 2.25 -10.92
C ARG A 165 -19.91 3.44 -11.83
N GLY A 166 -18.67 3.60 -12.27
CA GLY A 166 -18.25 4.72 -13.12
C GLY A 166 -18.40 6.09 -12.46
N LEU A 167 -18.42 6.17 -11.12
CA LEU A 167 -18.61 7.42 -10.41
C LEU A 167 -17.28 8.12 -10.12
N THR A 168 -17.24 9.44 -10.31
CA THR A 168 -16.16 10.27 -9.77
C THR A 168 -16.32 10.46 -8.25
N GLN A 169 -15.25 10.87 -7.56
CA GLN A 169 -15.33 11.21 -6.13
C GLN A 169 -16.35 12.32 -5.87
N GLY A 170 -16.46 13.30 -6.75
CA GLY A 170 -17.45 14.38 -6.66
C GLY A 170 -18.88 13.89 -6.83
N GLN A 171 -19.12 12.99 -7.79
CA GLN A 171 -20.45 12.41 -8.00
C GLN A 171 -20.89 11.55 -6.82
N LEU A 172 -20.00 10.72 -6.27
CA LEU A 172 -20.31 9.97 -5.04
C LEU A 172 -20.59 10.91 -3.87
N ALA A 173 -19.79 11.97 -3.73
CA ALA A 173 -19.97 12.95 -2.66
C ALA A 173 -21.34 13.64 -2.74
N ALA A 174 -21.76 14.06 -3.94
CA ALA A 174 -23.08 14.63 -4.20
C ALA A 174 -24.21 13.65 -3.82
N LYS A 175 -24.10 12.38 -4.22
CA LYS A 175 -25.09 11.34 -3.86
C LYS A 175 -25.18 11.08 -2.35
N VAL A 176 -24.08 11.20 -1.62
CA VAL A 176 -24.02 10.98 -0.17
C VAL A 176 -24.43 12.22 0.62
N GLY A 177 -24.41 13.40 0.00
CA GLY A 177 -24.61 14.69 0.69
C GLY A 177 -23.37 15.12 1.48
N THR A 178 -22.18 14.98 0.90
CA THR A 178 -20.91 15.38 1.51
C THR A 178 -19.98 16.06 0.51
N ALA A 179 -18.85 16.58 0.98
CA ALA A 179 -17.84 17.20 0.11
C ALA A 179 -16.90 16.16 -0.50
N ALA A 180 -16.46 16.37 -1.75
CA ALA A 180 -15.52 15.46 -2.45
C ALA A 180 -14.24 15.13 -1.66
N PRO A 181 -13.62 16.07 -0.91
CA PRO A 181 -12.48 15.76 -0.06
C PRO A 181 -12.76 14.72 1.04
N ASN A 182 -14.01 14.58 1.50
CA ASN A 182 -14.38 13.59 2.50
C ASN A 182 -14.36 12.18 1.91
N ILE A 183 -14.89 12.02 0.69
CA ILE A 183 -14.79 10.76 -0.07
C ILE A 183 -13.32 10.43 -0.36
N SER A 184 -12.53 11.43 -0.77
CA SER A 184 -11.10 11.24 -1.02
C SER A 184 -10.33 10.78 0.22
N ARG A 185 -10.61 11.37 1.40
CA ARG A 185 -10.01 10.93 2.67
C ARG A 185 -10.46 9.53 3.09
N LEU A 186 -11.73 9.21 2.90
CA LEU A 186 -12.29 7.89 3.16
C LEU A 186 -11.60 6.83 2.30
N GLU A 187 -11.55 7.03 0.98
CA GLU A 187 -10.92 6.11 0.04
C GLU A 187 -9.42 5.94 0.28
N ALA A 188 -8.75 6.98 0.78
CA ALA A 188 -7.33 6.93 1.11
C ALA A 188 -7.02 6.27 2.47
N GLY A 189 -8.02 5.79 3.22
CA GLY A 189 -7.83 5.26 4.58
C GLY A 189 -7.29 6.31 5.55
N LYS A 190 -7.79 7.55 5.45
CA LYS A 190 -7.39 8.70 6.29
C LYS A 190 -8.57 9.26 7.09
N ALA A 191 -9.64 8.50 7.21
CA ALA A 191 -10.83 8.88 7.93
C ALA A 191 -11.25 7.70 8.83
N ASN A 192 -11.81 8.03 9.98
CA ASN A 192 -12.52 7.10 10.83
C ASN A 192 -14.04 7.35 10.67
N PRO A 193 -14.66 6.83 9.60
CA PRO A 193 -16.07 7.06 9.34
C PRO A 193 -16.94 6.31 10.36
N THR A 194 -17.99 6.97 10.85
CA THR A 194 -19.00 6.27 11.66
C THR A 194 -19.73 5.23 10.82
N LEU A 195 -20.32 4.21 11.47
CA LEU A 195 -21.17 3.23 10.79
C LEU A 195 -22.32 3.89 10.02
N ARG A 196 -22.87 5.01 10.54
CA ARG A 196 -23.89 5.80 9.85
C ARG A 196 -23.37 6.39 8.54
N THR A 197 -22.15 6.96 8.55
CA THR A 197 -21.51 7.48 7.33
C THR A 197 -21.24 6.36 6.33
N LEU A 198 -20.71 5.22 6.77
CA LEU A 198 -20.49 4.06 5.91
C LEU A 198 -21.79 3.53 5.31
N ALA A 199 -22.88 3.48 6.07
CA ALA A 199 -24.19 3.07 5.58
C ALA A 199 -24.70 4.00 4.47
N LYS A 200 -24.55 5.32 4.62
CA LYS A 200 -24.91 6.29 3.57
C LYS A 200 -24.08 6.11 2.30
N VAL A 201 -22.76 5.96 2.45
CA VAL A 201 -21.86 5.71 1.32
C VAL A 201 -22.21 4.39 0.61
N ALA A 202 -22.43 3.33 1.38
CA ALA A 202 -22.84 2.03 0.86
C ALA A 202 -24.19 2.13 0.12
N ALA A 203 -25.19 2.81 0.69
CA ALA A 203 -26.49 3.03 0.05
C ALA A 203 -26.39 3.83 -1.26
N ALA A 204 -25.59 4.90 -1.30
CA ALA A 204 -25.32 5.66 -2.53
C ALA A 204 -24.63 4.83 -3.62
N LEU A 205 -23.90 3.80 -3.20
CA LEU A 205 -23.36 2.78 -4.08
C LEU A 205 -24.40 1.65 -4.29
N GLY A 206 -25.46 1.45 -3.53
CA GLY A 206 -26.25 0.22 -3.66
C GLY A 206 -25.45 -1.01 -3.22
N ALA A 207 -24.73 -0.85 -2.12
CA ALA A 207 -24.07 -1.89 -1.33
C ALA A 207 -24.63 -1.83 0.09
N LYS A 208 -24.27 -2.81 0.92
CA LYS A 208 -24.63 -2.85 2.34
C LYS A 208 -23.36 -3.01 3.19
N VAL A 209 -23.35 -2.38 4.35
CA VAL A 209 -22.28 -2.56 5.34
C VAL A 209 -22.55 -3.86 6.09
N LYS A 210 -21.55 -4.75 6.15
CA LYS A 210 -21.56 -5.93 7.02
C LYS A 210 -20.43 -5.80 8.02
N VAL A 211 -20.76 -5.74 9.30
CA VAL A 211 -19.79 -5.71 10.40
C VAL A 211 -19.69 -7.11 10.99
N GLN A 212 -18.47 -7.59 11.21
CA GLN A 212 -18.21 -8.88 11.83
C GLN A 212 -17.09 -8.69 12.84
N LEU A 213 -17.35 -9.12 14.08
CA LEU A 213 -16.31 -9.25 15.10
C LEU A 213 -15.65 -10.62 14.93
N VAL A 214 -14.34 -10.66 15.07
CA VAL A 214 -13.54 -11.88 15.00
C VAL A 214 -12.67 -11.95 16.24
N GLU A 215 -12.41 -13.16 16.72
CA GLU A 215 -11.47 -13.36 17.84
C GLU A 215 -10.08 -12.87 17.44
N ALA A 216 -9.48 -12.06 18.30
CA ALA A 216 -8.08 -11.69 18.17
C ALA A 216 -7.25 -12.95 18.44
N ARG A 217 -6.52 -13.44 17.43
CA ARG A 217 -5.55 -14.52 17.65
C ARG A 217 -4.38 -13.95 18.44
N SER A 218 -4.29 -14.32 19.72
CA SER A 218 -3.14 -14.08 20.60
C SER A 218 -1.84 -14.44 19.90
#